data_AF-A0A8T3BY90-F1
#
_entry.id   AF-A0A8T3BY90-F1
#
_cell.length_a   1.000
_cell.length_b   1.000
_cell.length_c   1.000
_cell.angle_alpha   90.00
_cell.angle_beta   90.00
_cell.angle_gamma   90.00
#
_symmetry.space_group_name_H-M   'P 1'
#
loop_
_entity.id
_entity.type
_entity.pdbx_description
1 polymer ?
#
loop_
_entity_poly.entity_id
_entity_poly.type
_entity_poly.pdbx_seq_one_letter_code
_entity_poly.pdbx_strand_id
1 'polypeptide(L)'
;MAPSTQPFFATTTLTIFLIMLSLRLNPSHAARPLPANSKTATSASTNAAELFVKSACSSTTYPDLCVSSLSSYSSSINKSPMLLAHTALSVSLDGARSASTAMRSMSSAGGRLSPREAGAMRDCVENVGDSIDELRDSLSEMGTLRMGNDLAYKINSIQTWVSAALTDDDSCMEGFRGKRMDGTVKTAVRGPIVNVAHLTSNALALINALASSTTHSGAVAP
;
A
#
# COMPACT_ATOMS: atom_id res chain seq x y z
N MET A 1 14.62 -6.38 -60.99
CA MET A 1 15.74 -6.96 -60.23
C MET A 1 15.19 -7.75 -59.06
N ALA A 2 15.36 -9.08 -59.07
CA ALA A 2 15.13 -9.92 -57.89
C ALA A 2 16.42 -10.06 -57.08
N PRO A 3 16.37 -10.24 -55.76
CA PRO A 3 17.46 -10.85 -55.02
C PRO A 3 17.13 -12.28 -54.59
N SER A 4 18.18 -13.09 -54.63
CA SER A 4 18.26 -14.53 -54.45
C SER A 4 18.04 -15.00 -53.01
N THR A 5 17.39 -16.15 -52.89
CA THR A 5 17.37 -17.03 -51.71
C THR A 5 18.65 -17.87 -51.61
N GLN A 6 19.25 -17.99 -50.42
CA GLN A 6 20.14 -19.10 -50.05
C GLN A 6 19.88 -19.62 -48.62
N PRO A 7 20.13 -20.91 -48.33
CA PRO A 7 19.61 -21.62 -47.15
C PRO A 7 20.71 -21.94 -46.12
N PHE A 8 20.63 -21.37 -44.91
CA PHE A 8 21.59 -21.67 -43.82
C PHE A 8 20.97 -22.32 -42.57
N PHE A 9 19.67 -22.67 -42.58
CA PHE A 9 18.95 -23.01 -41.35
C PHE A 9 18.63 -24.50 -41.12
N ALA A 10 19.19 -25.42 -41.90
CA ALA A 10 18.79 -26.84 -41.83
C ALA A 10 19.73 -27.77 -41.03
N THR A 11 20.92 -27.32 -40.60
CA THR A 11 21.92 -28.22 -39.98
C THR A 11 22.08 -28.09 -38.47
N THR A 12 21.53 -27.04 -37.85
CA THR A 12 21.70 -26.78 -36.40
C THR A 12 20.62 -27.40 -35.52
N THR A 13 19.48 -27.83 -36.08
CA THR A 13 18.37 -28.41 -35.32
C THR A 13 18.56 -29.90 -35.01
N LEU A 14 19.30 -30.63 -35.86
CA LEU A 14 19.50 -32.08 -35.72
C LEU A 14 20.48 -32.43 -34.59
N THR A 15 21.46 -31.56 -34.31
CA THR A 15 22.46 -31.78 -33.24
C THR A 15 21.89 -31.52 -31.85
N ILE A 16 20.94 -30.60 -31.71
CA ILE A 16 20.28 -30.30 -30.43
C ILE A 16 19.36 -31.44 -29.98
N PHE A 17 18.71 -32.14 -30.92
CA PHE A 17 17.79 -33.24 -30.61
C PHE A 17 18.51 -34.49 -30.05
N LEU A 18 19.76 -34.74 -30.47
CA LEU A 18 20.57 -35.87 -30.00
C LEU A 18 21.11 -35.66 -28.57
N ILE A 19 21.37 -34.41 -28.16
CA ILE A 19 21.83 -34.07 -26.80
C ILE A 19 20.69 -34.23 -25.78
N MET A 20 19.44 -33.93 -26.18
CA MET A 20 18.28 -34.07 -25.29
C MET A 20 17.87 -35.53 -25.03
N LEU A 21 18.25 -36.46 -25.92
CA LEU A 21 17.92 -37.88 -25.77
C LEU A 21 18.90 -38.65 -24.86
N SER A 22 20.13 -38.14 -24.68
CA SER A 22 21.16 -38.77 -23.84
C SER A 22 21.07 -38.43 -22.34
N LEU A 23 20.25 -37.47 -21.94
CA LEU A 23 20.03 -37.08 -20.53
C LEU A 23 18.89 -37.84 -19.82
N ARG A 24 18.22 -38.79 -20.49
CA ARG A 24 17.06 -39.53 -19.93
C ARG A 24 17.36 -40.95 -19.46
N LEU A 25 18.62 -41.40 -19.47
CA LEU A 25 19.01 -42.74 -19.00
C LEU A 25 20.07 -42.63 -17.90
N ASN A 26 19.65 -42.25 -16.69
CA ASN A 26 20.37 -42.58 -15.47
C ASN A 26 19.39 -42.93 -14.36
N PRO A 27 19.15 -44.22 -14.07
CA PRO A 27 18.28 -44.63 -12.98
C PRO A 27 19.14 -44.91 -11.75
N SER A 28 19.47 -43.86 -10.97
CA SER A 28 19.87 -44.00 -9.56
C SER A 28 20.05 -42.63 -8.90
N HIS A 29 18.96 -42.08 -8.37
CA HIS A 29 19.03 -41.30 -7.14
C HIS A 29 17.81 -41.67 -6.31
N ALA A 30 18.04 -42.45 -5.26
CA ALA A 30 17.09 -42.58 -4.17
C ALA A 30 16.80 -41.16 -3.64
N ALA A 31 15.60 -40.66 -3.89
CA ALA A 31 15.10 -39.45 -3.24
C ALA A 31 15.01 -39.77 -1.74
N ARG A 32 15.99 -39.27 -0.98
CA ARG A 32 15.93 -39.24 0.47
C ARG A 32 14.70 -38.39 0.84
N PRO A 33 13.72 -38.90 1.60
CA PRO A 33 12.60 -38.06 2.01
C PRO A 33 13.15 -36.95 2.89
N LEU A 34 13.05 -35.70 2.42
CA LEU A 34 13.23 -34.54 3.27
C LEU A 34 12.14 -34.59 4.34
N PRO A 35 12.45 -34.32 5.62
CA PRO A 35 11.42 -34.30 6.65
C PRO A 35 10.41 -33.21 6.30
N ALA A 36 9.13 -33.57 6.31
CA ALA A 36 7.99 -32.67 6.16
C ALA A 36 7.94 -31.68 7.33
N ASN A 37 8.81 -30.67 7.34
CA ASN A 37 8.84 -29.61 8.36
C ASN A 37 8.49 -28.22 7.80
N SER A 38 8.15 -28.14 6.51
CA SER A 38 7.79 -26.90 5.83
C SER A 38 6.48 -26.31 6.36
N LYS A 39 5.47 -27.12 6.71
CA LYS A 39 4.20 -26.62 7.28
C LYS A 39 4.39 -25.93 8.63
N THR A 40 5.22 -26.51 9.51
CA THR A 40 5.50 -25.99 10.86
C THR A 40 6.32 -24.70 10.82
N ALA A 41 7.31 -24.62 9.91
CA ALA A 41 8.12 -23.43 9.70
C ALA A 41 7.30 -22.27 9.10
N THR A 42 6.45 -22.56 8.11
CA THR A 42 5.53 -21.57 7.51
C THR A 42 4.54 -21.04 8.55
N SER A 43 3.88 -21.91 9.33
CA SER A 43 2.94 -21.46 10.38
C SER A 43 3.62 -20.60 11.45
N ALA A 44 4.85 -20.95 11.87
CA ALA A 44 5.60 -20.16 12.84
C ALA A 44 6.01 -18.78 12.27
N SER A 45 6.38 -18.72 10.99
CA SER A 45 6.71 -17.45 10.33
C SER A 45 5.49 -16.53 10.14
N THR A 46 4.32 -17.08 9.79
CA THR A 46 3.06 -16.34 9.69
C THR A 46 2.66 -15.76 11.05
N ASN A 47 2.73 -16.58 12.11
CA ASN A 47 2.46 -16.11 13.48
C ASN A 47 3.39 -14.96 13.90
N ALA A 48 4.68 -15.05 13.57
CA ALA A 48 5.64 -13.98 13.89
C ALA A 48 5.37 -12.68 13.10
N ALA A 49 4.93 -12.80 11.84
CA ALA A 49 4.58 -11.64 11.01
C ALA A 49 3.30 -10.95 11.50
N GLU A 50 2.28 -11.72 11.91
CA GLU A 50 1.08 -11.17 12.54
C GLU A 50 1.38 -10.47 13.87
N LEU A 51 2.22 -11.07 14.72
CA LEU A 51 2.66 -10.46 15.98
C LEU A 51 3.41 -9.15 15.74
N PHE A 52 4.23 -9.08 14.69
CA PHE A 52 4.90 -7.84 14.31
C PHE A 52 3.90 -6.74 13.93
N VAL A 53 2.91 -7.04 13.08
CA VAL A 53 1.86 -6.06 12.72
C VAL A 53 1.13 -5.57 13.96
N LYS A 54 0.70 -6.49 14.85
CA LYS A 54 0.04 -6.14 16.12
C LYS A 54 0.90 -5.24 17.00
N SER A 55 2.18 -5.57 17.14
CA SER A 55 3.12 -4.78 17.92
C SER A 55 3.30 -3.38 17.34
N ALA A 56 3.48 -3.26 16.03
CA ALA A 56 3.68 -1.96 15.39
C ALA A 56 2.42 -1.07 15.43
N CYS A 57 1.23 -1.67 15.32
CA CYS A 57 -0.04 -0.95 15.45
C CYS A 57 -0.37 -0.50 16.88
N SER A 58 0.27 -1.09 17.91
CA SER A 58 -0.08 -0.83 19.31
C SER A 58 0.13 0.63 19.76
N SER A 59 1.02 1.36 19.08
CA SER A 59 1.33 2.77 19.38
C SER A 59 0.68 3.75 18.41
N THR A 60 -0.20 3.31 17.51
CA THR A 60 -0.91 4.20 16.60
C THR A 60 -2.16 4.79 17.24
N THR A 61 -2.70 5.87 16.68
CA THR A 61 -3.90 6.54 17.21
C THR A 61 -5.14 5.64 17.13
N TYR A 62 -5.23 4.77 16.12
CA TYR A 62 -6.35 3.85 15.92
C TYR A 62 -5.85 2.39 15.80
N PRO A 63 -5.41 1.75 16.90
CA PRO A 63 -4.75 0.45 16.88
C PRO A 63 -5.59 -0.66 16.25
N ASP A 64 -6.87 -0.76 16.62
CA ASP A 64 -7.76 -1.81 16.12
C ASP A 64 -7.95 -1.71 14.60
N LEU A 65 -8.13 -0.48 14.10
CA LEU A 65 -8.23 -0.23 12.66
C LEU A 65 -6.91 -0.59 11.96
N CYS A 66 -5.76 -0.18 12.52
CA CYS A 66 -4.44 -0.53 11.99
C CYS A 66 -4.26 -2.04 11.88
N VAL A 67 -4.57 -2.79 12.94
CA VAL A 67 -4.44 -4.26 12.93
C VAL A 67 -5.38 -4.87 11.90
N SER A 68 -6.66 -4.48 11.93
CA SER A 68 -7.66 -5.06 11.02
C SER A 68 -7.36 -4.79 9.55
N SER A 69 -6.76 -3.64 9.22
CA SER A 69 -6.46 -3.26 7.85
C SER A 69 -5.14 -3.84 7.32
N LEU A 70 -4.21 -4.22 8.21
CA LEU A 70 -2.88 -4.70 7.83
C LEU A 70 -2.66 -6.20 8.02
N SER A 71 -3.48 -6.88 8.83
CA SER A 71 -3.24 -8.29 9.20
C SER A 71 -3.25 -9.25 8.01
N SER A 72 -4.09 -9.02 7.01
CA SER A 72 -4.13 -9.82 5.76
C SER A 72 -2.85 -9.69 4.92
N TYR A 73 -2.06 -8.64 5.14
CA TYR A 73 -0.80 -8.38 4.46
C TYR A 73 0.42 -8.84 5.27
N SER A 74 0.23 -9.40 6.48
CA SER A 74 1.31 -9.78 7.40
C SER A 74 2.43 -10.58 6.73
N SER A 75 2.07 -11.58 5.91
CA SER A 75 3.04 -12.42 5.19
C SER A 75 3.87 -11.62 4.17
N SER A 76 3.26 -10.66 3.46
CA SER A 76 3.95 -9.78 2.51
C SER A 76 4.79 -8.70 3.21
N ILE A 77 4.30 -8.18 4.33
CA ILE A 77 5.04 -7.24 5.19
C ILE A 77 6.30 -7.91 5.76
N ASN A 78 6.21 -9.20 6.10
CA ASN A 78 7.31 -10.06 6.57
C ASN A 78 8.24 -9.36 7.59
N LYS A 79 7.65 -8.75 8.62
CA LYS A 79 8.37 -8.05 9.69
C LYS A 79 9.27 -6.89 9.24
N SER A 80 9.04 -6.33 8.05
CA SER A 80 9.77 -5.17 7.54
C SER A 80 9.04 -3.88 7.89
N PRO A 81 9.65 -2.96 8.66
CA PRO A 81 9.06 -1.64 8.94
C PRO A 81 8.78 -0.82 7.67
N MET A 82 9.63 -0.95 6.65
CA MET A 82 9.46 -0.24 5.38
C MET A 82 8.28 -0.79 4.58
N LEU A 83 8.14 -2.13 4.50
CA LEU A 83 6.97 -2.73 3.85
C LEU A 83 5.69 -2.45 4.64
N LEU A 84 5.76 -2.41 5.98
CA LEU A 84 4.63 -2.04 6.82
C LEU A 84 4.14 -0.63 6.53
N ALA A 85 5.03 0.36 6.51
CA ALA A 85 4.69 1.75 6.20
C ALA A 85 4.16 1.90 4.76
N HIS A 86 4.78 1.22 3.79
CA HIS A 86 4.30 1.18 2.41
C HIS A 86 2.88 0.58 2.30
N THR A 87 2.63 -0.56 2.96
CA THR A 87 1.30 -1.20 2.96
C THR A 87 0.26 -0.29 3.62
N ALA A 88 0.60 0.38 4.72
CA ALA A 88 -0.30 1.33 5.36
C ALA A 88 -0.69 2.50 4.44
N LEU A 89 0.29 3.09 3.73
CA LEU A 89 0.02 4.10 2.70
C LEU A 89 -0.90 3.58 1.59
N SER A 90 -0.68 2.35 1.12
CA SER A 90 -1.51 1.73 0.08
C SER A 90 -2.95 1.55 0.53
N VAL A 91 -3.16 1.08 1.77
CA VAL A 91 -4.50 0.92 2.35
C VAL A 91 -5.19 2.27 2.53
N SER A 92 -4.47 3.31 2.96
CA SER A 92 -5.02 4.67 3.06
C SER A 92 -5.44 5.21 1.69
N LEU A 93 -4.61 5.02 0.66
CA LEU A 93 -4.93 5.42 -0.71
C LEU A 93 -6.19 4.73 -1.24
N ASP A 94 -6.32 3.43 -1.00
CA ASP A 94 -7.51 2.67 -1.41
C ASP A 94 -8.76 3.12 -0.63
N GLY A 95 -8.60 3.48 0.65
CA GLY A 95 -9.62 4.13 1.44
C GLY A 95 -10.07 5.46 0.83
N ALA A 96 -9.13 6.35 0.50
CA ALA A 96 -9.41 7.66 -0.09
C ALA A 96 -10.14 7.55 -1.44
N ARG A 97 -9.68 6.64 -2.30
CA ARG A 97 -10.35 6.31 -3.58
C ARG A 97 -11.77 5.81 -3.39
N SER A 98 -11.98 4.94 -2.40
CA SER A 98 -13.30 4.40 -2.07
C SER A 98 -14.23 5.51 -1.57
N ALA A 99 -13.74 6.40 -0.69
CA ALA A 99 -14.50 7.56 -0.22
C ALA A 99 -14.87 8.50 -1.35
N SER A 100 -13.90 8.87 -2.20
CA SER A 100 -14.12 9.70 -3.39
C SER A 100 -15.18 9.11 -4.32
N THR A 101 -15.12 7.79 -4.55
CA THR A 101 -16.12 7.07 -5.36
C THR A 101 -17.50 7.10 -4.73
N ALA A 102 -17.61 6.81 -3.43
CA ALA A 102 -18.86 6.86 -2.70
C ALA A 102 -19.51 8.25 -2.77
N MET A 103 -18.72 9.33 -2.64
CA MET A 103 -19.21 10.71 -2.74
C MET A 103 -19.69 11.10 -4.14
N ARG A 104 -18.97 10.69 -5.18
CA ARG A 104 -19.42 10.87 -6.57
C ARG A 104 -20.72 10.08 -6.84
N SER A 105 -20.84 8.88 -6.30
CA SER A 105 -22.09 8.09 -6.37
C SER A 105 -23.24 8.77 -5.63
N MET A 106 -23.01 9.33 -4.44
CA MET A 106 -24.02 10.09 -3.71
C MET A 106 -24.48 11.33 -4.46
N SER A 107 -23.57 11.99 -5.18
CA SER A 107 -23.87 13.17 -6.01
C SER A 107 -24.71 12.86 -7.25
N SER A 108 -24.63 11.63 -7.75
CA SER A 108 -25.30 11.18 -8.99
C SER A 108 -26.55 10.33 -8.73
N ALA A 109 -26.69 9.74 -7.54
CA ALA A 109 -27.91 9.07 -7.11
C ALA A 109 -29.03 10.13 -7.01
N GLY A 110 -30.16 9.91 -7.67
CA GLY A 110 -31.24 10.89 -7.94
C GLY A 110 -31.96 11.56 -6.75
N GLY A 111 -31.39 11.53 -5.54
CA GLY A 111 -31.77 12.42 -4.45
C GLY A 111 -31.29 13.85 -4.72
N ARG A 112 -32.16 14.84 -4.52
CA ARG A 112 -31.81 16.25 -4.72
C ARG A 112 -31.03 16.77 -3.52
N LEU A 113 -29.71 16.89 -3.67
CA LEU A 113 -28.89 17.71 -2.78
C LEU A 113 -29.38 19.16 -2.86
N SER A 114 -29.42 19.85 -1.72
CA SER A 114 -29.57 21.31 -1.74
C SER A 114 -28.35 21.95 -2.43
N PRO A 115 -28.44 23.18 -2.96
CA PRO A 115 -27.30 23.86 -3.57
C PRO A 115 -26.07 23.94 -2.65
N ARG A 116 -26.29 24.07 -1.33
CA ARG A 116 -25.23 24.11 -0.33
C ARG A 116 -24.57 22.75 -0.12
N GLU A 117 -25.37 21.68 -0.01
CA GLU A 117 -24.85 20.31 0.08
C GLU A 117 -24.09 19.91 -1.17
N ALA A 118 -24.59 20.30 -2.35
CA ALA A 118 -23.91 20.06 -3.62
C ALA A 118 -22.57 20.82 -3.68
N GLY A 119 -22.48 22.03 -3.13
CA GLY A 119 -21.23 22.78 -2.96
C GLY A 119 -20.25 22.03 -2.08
N ALA A 120 -20.63 21.78 -0.82
CA ALA A 120 -19.77 21.08 0.13
C ALA A 120 -19.32 19.69 -0.37
N MET A 121 -20.18 18.98 -1.10
CA MET A 121 -19.86 17.69 -1.70
C MET A 121 -18.81 17.81 -2.82
N ARG A 122 -18.87 18.85 -3.66
CA ARG A 122 -17.84 19.08 -4.70
C ARG A 122 -16.51 19.42 -4.05
N ASP A 123 -16.51 20.37 -3.12
CA ASP A 123 -15.30 20.80 -2.40
C ASP A 123 -14.66 19.59 -1.67
N CYS A 124 -15.47 18.74 -1.04
CA CYS A 124 -14.96 17.54 -0.39
C CYS A 124 -14.41 16.50 -1.39
N VAL A 125 -15.04 16.31 -2.56
CA VAL A 125 -14.48 15.42 -3.61
C VAL A 125 -13.16 15.94 -4.17
N GLU A 126 -12.99 17.26 -4.24
CA GLU A 126 -11.74 17.92 -4.62
C GLU A 126 -10.65 17.69 -3.56
N ASN A 127 -10.92 18.00 -2.28
CA ASN A 127 -9.97 17.76 -1.18
C ASN A 127 -9.55 16.28 -1.08
N VAL A 128 -10.49 15.34 -1.20
CA VAL A 128 -10.13 13.91 -1.21
C VAL A 128 -9.36 13.53 -2.47
N GLY A 129 -9.54 14.25 -3.57
CA GLY A 129 -8.71 14.13 -4.77
C GLY A 129 -7.26 14.52 -4.49
N ASP A 130 -7.04 15.62 -3.79
CA ASP A 130 -5.71 16.10 -3.40
C ASP A 130 -5.04 15.10 -2.42
N SER A 131 -5.76 14.64 -1.40
CA SER A 131 -5.33 13.55 -0.50
C SER A 131 -4.92 12.27 -1.24
N ILE A 132 -5.63 11.90 -2.31
CA ILE A 132 -5.26 10.75 -3.17
C ILE A 132 -3.91 10.98 -3.86
N ASP A 133 -3.64 12.18 -4.35
CA ASP A 133 -2.41 12.50 -5.08
C ASP A 133 -1.22 12.59 -4.11
N GLU A 134 -1.41 13.16 -2.92
CA GLU A 134 -0.40 13.19 -1.86
C GLU A 134 -0.04 11.80 -1.33
N LEU A 135 -1.03 10.92 -1.19
CA LEU A 135 -0.80 9.51 -0.84
C LEU A 135 -0.07 8.74 -1.96
N ARG A 136 -0.30 9.09 -3.24
CA ARG A 136 0.44 8.52 -4.37
C ARG A 136 1.89 8.99 -4.39
N ASP A 137 2.13 10.27 -4.17
CA ASP A 137 3.49 10.83 -4.10
C ASP A 137 4.26 10.19 -2.94
N SER A 138 3.59 10.01 -1.80
CA SER A 138 4.12 9.28 -0.64
C SER A 138 4.53 7.84 -0.99
N LEU A 139 3.68 7.10 -1.72
CA LEU A 139 3.99 5.74 -2.17
C LEU A 139 5.14 5.70 -3.19
N SER A 140 5.16 6.64 -4.13
CA SER A 140 6.22 6.77 -5.13
C SER A 140 7.57 6.98 -4.43
N GLU A 141 7.62 7.93 -3.49
CA GLU A 141 8.83 8.24 -2.73
C GLU A 141 9.26 7.06 -1.84
N MET A 142 8.30 6.42 -1.16
CA MET A 142 8.52 5.21 -0.35
C MET A 142 9.15 4.07 -1.18
N GLY A 143 8.71 3.89 -2.42
CA GLY A 143 9.24 2.90 -3.35
C GLY A 143 10.69 3.17 -3.79
N THR A 144 11.18 4.39 -3.60
CA THR A 144 12.57 4.78 -3.92
C THR A 144 13.48 4.84 -2.69
N LEU A 145 12.97 4.57 -1.48
CA LEU A 145 13.79 4.63 -0.27
C LEU A 145 14.96 3.64 -0.35
N ARG A 146 16.15 4.16 -0.09
CA ARG A 146 17.39 3.39 0.04
C ARG A 146 18.19 3.97 1.21
N MET A 147 19.01 3.14 1.83
CA MET A 147 19.99 3.64 2.80
C MET A 147 20.95 4.60 2.08
N GLY A 148 21.09 5.81 2.61
CA GLY A 148 21.89 6.86 1.97
C GLY A 148 21.63 8.24 2.54
N ASN A 149 22.32 9.24 1.99
CA ASN A 149 22.29 10.62 2.47
C ASN A 149 20.92 11.31 2.26
N ASP A 150 20.10 10.83 1.33
CA ASP A 150 18.79 11.37 1.00
C ASP A 150 17.65 10.76 1.83
N LEU A 151 17.87 9.63 2.52
CA LEU A 151 16.84 8.88 3.25
C LEU A 151 15.99 9.76 4.17
N ALA A 152 16.63 10.61 4.98
CA ALA A 152 15.94 11.49 5.92
C ALA A 152 15.07 12.52 5.20
N TYR A 153 15.56 13.10 4.11
CA TYR A 153 14.81 14.05 3.28
C TYR A 153 13.59 13.38 2.65
N LYS A 154 13.77 12.20 2.07
CA LYS A 154 12.67 11.43 1.46
C LYS A 154 11.58 11.09 2.47
N ILE A 155 11.96 10.62 3.66
CA ILE A 155 11.02 10.34 4.76
C ILE A 155 10.28 11.61 5.18
N ASN A 156 10.95 12.76 5.28
CA ASN A 156 10.31 14.03 5.62
C ASN A 156 9.29 14.48 4.55
N SER A 157 9.60 14.28 3.26
CA SER A 157 8.64 14.55 2.18
C SER A 157 7.40 13.67 2.31
N ILE A 158 7.58 12.38 2.57
CA ILE A 158 6.47 11.43 2.82
C ILE A 158 5.63 11.91 4.01
N GLN A 159 6.25 12.26 5.15
CA GLN A 159 5.52 12.77 6.31
C GLN A 159 4.72 14.05 6.00
N THR A 160 5.27 14.93 5.16
CA THR A 160 4.63 16.18 4.73
C THR A 160 3.37 15.87 3.92
N TRP A 161 3.47 15.07 2.86
CA TRP A 161 2.33 14.71 2.03
C TRP A 161 1.25 13.96 2.80
N VAL A 162 1.62 13.01 3.67
CA VAL A 162 0.63 12.29 4.49
C VAL A 162 -0.07 13.20 5.50
N SER A 163 0.63 14.22 6.02
CA SER A 163 0.02 15.21 6.92
C SER A 163 -0.90 16.20 6.18
N ALA A 164 -0.55 16.53 4.93
CA ALA A 164 -1.42 17.30 4.06
C ALA A 164 -2.71 16.52 3.74
N ALA A 165 -2.62 15.21 3.48
CA ALA A 165 -3.79 14.38 3.19
C ALA A 165 -4.79 14.34 4.36
N LEU A 166 -4.28 14.35 5.61
CA LEU A 166 -5.12 14.49 6.81
C LEU A 166 -5.79 15.86 6.90
N THR A 167 -5.08 16.92 6.49
CA THR A 167 -5.62 18.29 6.47
C THR A 167 -6.73 18.42 5.43
N ASP A 168 -6.61 17.74 4.30
CA ASP A 168 -7.65 17.69 3.26
C ASP A 168 -8.89 16.91 3.70
N ASP A 169 -8.70 15.78 4.38
CA ASP A 169 -9.80 15.00 4.98
C ASP A 169 -10.58 15.85 6.01
N ASP A 170 -9.86 16.59 6.87
CA ASP A 170 -10.47 17.54 7.81
C ASP A 170 -11.19 18.68 7.08
N SER A 171 -10.55 19.27 6.07
CA SER A 171 -11.12 20.37 5.27
C SER A 171 -12.38 19.95 4.53
N CYS A 172 -12.45 18.71 4.04
CA CYS A 172 -13.70 18.14 3.50
C CYS A 172 -14.82 18.24 4.55
N MET A 173 -14.57 17.81 5.79
CA MET A 173 -15.58 17.82 6.85
C MET A 173 -15.93 19.23 7.32
N GLU A 174 -15.01 20.19 7.23
CA GLU A 174 -15.27 21.60 7.48
C GLU A 174 -16.37 22.16 6.55
N GLY A 175 -16.41 21.73 5.29
CA GLY A 175 -17.46 22.09 4.33
C GLY A 175 -18.88 21.70 4.77
N PHE A 176 -19.00 20.68 5.64
CA PHE A 176 -20.26 20.19 6.21
C PHE A 176 -20.54 20.70 7.63
N ARG A 177 -19.85 21.74 8.10
CA ARG A 177 -20.09 22.29 9.45
C ARG A 177 -21.35 23.15 9.54
N GLY A 178 -21.86 23.22 10.77
CA GLY A 178 -22.99 24.05 11.17
C GLY A 178 -24.35 23.37 11.03
N LYS A 179 -25.33 23.86 11.80
CA LYS A 179 -26.68 23.26 11.93
C LYS A 179 -27.45 23.14 10.61
N ARG A 180 -27.15 24.00 9.64
CA ARG A 180 -27.77 23.98 8.31
C ARG A 180 -27.30 22.83 7.42
N MET A 181 -26.24 22.14 7.82
CA MET A 181 -25.69 20.95 7.14
C MET A 181 -26.01 19.66 7.88
N ASP A 182 -26.68 19.72 9.04
CA ASP A 182 -27.04 18.53 9.79
C ASP A 182 -28.11 17.75 9.04
N GLY A 183 -27.88 16.45 8.88
CA GLY A 183 -28.77 15.57 8.12
C GLY A 183 -28.07 14.37 7.51
N THR A 184 -28.78 13.71 6.61
CA THR A 184 -28.35 12.44 6.00
C THR A 184 -27.09 12.60 5.17
N VAL A 185 -26.95 13.68 4.40
CA VAL A 185 -25.79 13.89 3.50
C VAL A 185 -24.49 13.98 4.30
N LYS A 186 -24.44 14.87 5.31
CA LYS A 186 -23.28 14.99 6.19
C LYS A 186 -22.93 13.68 6.88
N THR A 187 -23.93 12.93 7.34
CA THR A 187 -23.72 11.63 8.00
C THR A 187 -23.13 10.61 7.03
N ALA A 188 -23.63 10.58 5.79
CA ALA A 188 -23.18 9.67 4.75
C ALA A 188 -21.75 9.99 4.26
N VAL A 189 -21.36 11.27 4.23
CA VAL A 189 -19.98 11.70 3.92
C VAL A 189 -19.02 11.43 5.08
N ARG A 190 -19.45 11.70 6.32
CA ARG A 190 -18.58 11.59 7.50
C ARG A 190 -17.99 10.20 7.69
N GLY A 191 -18.77 9.14 7.46
CA GLY A 191 -18.31 7.76 7.64
C GLY A 191 -17.06 7.43 6.82
N PRO A 192 -17.13 7.52 5.48
CA PRO A 192 -15.98 7.34 4.61
C PRO A 192 -14.79 8.23 4.96
N ILE A 193 -15.00 9.54 5.17
CA ILE A 193 -13.89 10.48 5.41
C ILE A 193 -13.17 10.22 6.73
N VAL A 194 -13.92 9.97 7.82
CA VAL A 194 -13.32 9.59 9.10
C VAL A 194 -12.52 8.30 8.98
N ASN A 195 -12.99 7.34 8.19
CA ASN A 195 -12.24 6.11 7.93
C ASN A 195 -10.92 6.40 7.18
N VAL A 196 -10.93 7.26 6.16
CA VAL A 196 -9.71 7.69 5.45
C VAL A 196 -8.74 8.35 6.42
N ALA A 197 -9.21 9.36 7.16
CA ALA A 197 -8.38 10.09 8.12
C ALA A 197 -7.75 9.15 9.17
N HIS A 198 -8.50 8.16 9.67
CA HIS A 198 -7.97 7.19 10.63
C HIS A 198 -6.91 6.25 10.02
N LEU A 199 -7.12 5.79 8.78
CA LEU A 199 -6.13 4.98 8.06
C LEU A 199 -4.86 5.80 7.79
N THR A 200 -5.00 7.02 7.29
CA THR A 200 -3.90 7.95 7.01
C THR A 200 -3.13 8.31 8.29
N SER A 201 -3.84 8.53 9.41
CA SER A 201 -3.21 8.79 10.73
C SER A 201 -2.38 7.60 11.21
N ASN A 202 -2.89 6.38 11.06
CA ASN A 202 -2.13 5.18 11.36
C ASN A 202 -0.89 5.03 10.46
N ALA A 203 -1.03 5.31 9.14
CA ALA A 203 0.11 5.30 8.22
C ALA A 203 1.19 6.30 8.64
N LEU A 204 0.80 7.53 9.00
CA LEU A 204 1.72 8.57 9.49
C LEU A 204 2.46 8.11 10.76
N ALA A 205 1.76 7.51 11.71
CA ALA A 205 2.37 6.99 12.93
C ALA A 205 3.43 5.91 12.63
N LEU A 206 3.16 5.01 11.69
CA LEU A 206 4.11 3.97 11.26
C LEU A 206 5.32 4.56 10.52
N ILE A 207 5.12 5.60 9.71
CA ILE A 207 6.21 6.34 9.03
C ILE A 207 7.08 7.07 10.06
N ASN A 208 6.49 7.67 11.09
CA ASN A 208 7.23 8.32 12.18
C ASN A 208 8.09 7.32 12.97
N ALA A 209 7.56 6.11 13.20
CA ALA A 209 8.32 5.02 13.82
C ALA A 209 9.47 4.55 12.92
N LEU A 210 9.24 4.43 11.61
CA LEU A 210 10.29 4.12 10.62
C LEU A 210 11.39 5.18 10.66
N ALA A 211 11.04 6.48 10.60
CA ALA A 211 11.98 7.59 10.69
C ALA A 211 12.87 7.47 11.92
N SER A 212 12.26 7.25 13.09
CA SER A 212 12.95 7.10 14.37
C SER A 212 13.92 5.92 14.39
N SER A 213 13.57 4.80 13.74
CA SER A 213 14.47 3.63 13.66
C SER A 213 15.68 3.86 12.73
N THR A 214 15.50 4.65 11.67
CA THR A 214 16.56 4.95 10.69
C THR A 214 17.60 5.94 11.23
N THR A 215 17.18 6.92 12.05
CA THR A 215 18.09 7.88 12.69
C THR A 215 19.00 7.22 13.72
N HIS A 216 18.50 6.25 14.48
CA HIS A 216 19.30 5.47 15.43
C HIS A 216 20.30 4.53 14.73
N SER A 217 19.92 3.98 13.57
CA SER A 217 20.80 3.09 12.78
C SER A 217 21.95 3.86 12.12
N GLY A 218 21.77 5.15 11.80
CA GLY A 218 22.81 6.02 11.24
C GLY A 218 23.87 6.51 12.26
N ALA A 219 23.56 6.49 13.56
CA ALA A 219 24.48 6.89 14.63
C ALA A 219 25.46 5.78 15.04
N VAL A 220 25.34 4.58 14.45
CA VAL A 220 26.15 3.38 14.80
C VAL A 220 27.19 3.04 13.70
N ALA A 221 27.38 3.91 12.70
CA ALA A 221 28.47 3.73 11.74
C ALA A 221 29.82 4.17 12.38
N PRO A 222 30.85 3.30 12.46
CA PRO A 222 32.17 3.63 12.98
C PRO A 222 32.97 4.55 12.04
#